data_AF-A0A9P1EVY8-F1
#
_entry.id   AF-A0A9P1EVY8-F1
#
_cell.length_a   1.000
_cell.length_b   1.000
_cell.length_c   1.000
_cell.angle_alpha   90.00
_cell.angle_beta   90.00
_cell.angle_gamma   90.00
#
_symmetry.space_group_name_H-M   'P 1'
#
loop_
_entity.id
_entity.type
_entity.pdbx_description
1 polymer ?
#
loop_
_entity_poly.entity_id
_entity_poly.type
_entity_poly.pdbx_seq_one_letter_code
_entity_poly.pdbx_strand_id
1 'polypeptide(L)'
;MLRPSRCALLLLSLFHPVTNDTKMMKIFGTVLDASPSSAVSAQSLDSAAACIDACFDDDSCVLAAFSENSQACTLYSNVASLRMSVKESAQEEQTYVVFKTVLPDSSCPASYTTISFQAPTANDAISWSFDKTASTWTLVTCRDDWKRFEREDKNVVCMQAFPLPANSSKSSAEEYCVQLDTVLTGVDSVEETKWLQEQIPNMAETYENYAGLWIDGVRDCEGTCDYNYTASFTWSDGYTTGIRAMTEDNVMFSFEDE
;
A
#
# COMPACT_ATOMS: atom_id res chain seq x y z
N MET A 1 -35.95 39.78 -39.56
CA MET A 1 -35.62 38.48 -38.93
C MET A 1 -34.40 38.67 -38.04
N LEU A 2 -34.63 38.80 -36.74
CA LEU A 2 -33.59 38.97 -35.72
C LEU A 2 -33.20 37.58 -35.19
N ARG A 3 -31.90 37.24 -35.23
CA ARG A 3 -31.37 36.01 -34.65
C ARG A 3 -31.40 36.11 -33.12
N PRO A 4 -31.83 35.07 -32.37
CA PRO A 4 -31.77 35.10 -30.92
C PRO A 4 -30.35 34.80 -30.45
N SER A 5 -29.77 35.72 -29.66
CA SER A 5 -28.57 35.48 -28.87
C SER A 5 -28.89 34.47 -27.77
N ARG A 6 -28.26 33.30 -27.80
CA ARG A 6 -28.35 32.31 -26.72
C ARG A 6 -27.37 32.70 -25.62
N CYS A 7 -27.90 33.12 -24.47
CA CYS A 7 -27.13 33.34 -23.26
C CYS A 7 -26.89 31.98 -22.60
N ALA A 8 -25.67 31.46 -22.66
CA ALA A 8 -25.29 30.25 -21.93
C ALA A 8 -24.91 30.64 -20.50
N LEU A 9 -25.76 30.30 -19.53
CA LEU A 9 -25.41 30.37 -18.12
C LEU A 9 -24.39 29.25 -17.84
N LEU A 10 -23.11 29.61 -17.80
CA LEU A 10 -22.06 28.74 -17.27
C LEU A 10 -22.22 28.71 -15.74
N LEU A 11 -22.94 27.70 -15.24
CA LEU A 11 -22.84 27.29 -13.84
C LEU A 11 -21.43 26.73 -13.63
N LEU A 12 -20.48 27.61 -13.29
CA LEU A 12 -19.24 27.21 -12.64
C LEU A 12 -19.63 26.63 -11.28
N SER A 13 -19.97 25.34 -11.25
CA SER A 13 -19.87 24.55 -10.03
C SER A 13 -18.41 24.62 -9.61
N LEU A 14 -18.10 25.46 -8.63
CA LEU A 14 -16.89 25.37 -7.83
C LEU A 14 -16.94 24.02 -7.12
N PHE A 15 -16.54 22.96 -7.83
CA PHE A 15 -15.99 21.78 -7.19
C PHE A 15 -14.78 22.30 -6.45
N HIS A 16 -14.94 22.52 -5.14
CA HIS A 16 -13.80 22.71 -4.28
C HIS A 16 -12.97 21.44 -4.46
N PRO A 17 -11.70 21.55 -4.86
CA PRO A 17 -10.83 20.37 -4.87
C PRO A 17 -10.89 19.80 -3.46
N VAL A 18 -11.19 18.50 -3.35
CA VAL A 18 -11.05 17.75 -2.12
C VAL A 18 -9.58 17.88 -1.73
N THR A 19 -9.27 18.77 -0.80
CA THR A 19 -7.90 18.93 -0.31
C THR A 19 -7.69 17.82 0.70
N ASN A 20 -6.91 16.83 0.30
CA ASN A 20 -6.38 15.82 1.19
C ASN A 20 -5.57 16.53 2.30
N ASP A 21 -6.14 16.61 3.49
CA ASP A 21 -5.51 17.28 4.64
C ASP A 21 -4.83 16.23 5.52
N THR A 22 -3.53 16.42 5.80
CA THR A 22 -2.83 15.68 6.84
C THR A 22 -3.41 16.03 8.21
N LYS A 23 -3.72 15.02 9.02
CA LYS A 23 -4.31 15.13 10.35
C LYS A 23 -3.68 14.13 11.31
N MET A 24 -3.85 14.38 12.60
CA MET A 24 -3.36 13.53 13.69
C MET A 24 -4.55 12.87 14.39
N MET A 25 -4.67 11.55 14.29
CA MET A 25 -5.77 10.77 14.89
C MET A 25 -5.32 10.09 16.17
N LYS A 26 -5.90 10.50 17.29
CA LYS A 26 -5.61 9.94 18.62
C LYS A 26 -6.55 8.78 18.96
N ILE A 27 -6.00 7.67 19.43
CA ILE A 27 -6.75 6.58 20.06
C ILE A 27 -6.05 6.11 21.34
N PHE A 28 -6.80 5.51 22.26
CA PHE A 28 -6.20 4.79 23.39
C PHE A 28 -5.50 3.53 22.87
N GLY A 29 -4.19 3.45 23.10
CA GLY A 29 -3.40 2.34 22.63
C GLY A 29 -1.96 2.37 23.11
N THR A 30 -1.30 1.23 22.95
CA THR A 30 0.08 1.00 23.34
C THR A 30 0.80 0.28 22.20
N VAL A 31 2.04 0.69 21.93
CA VAL A 31 2.91 0.03 20.94
C VAL A 31 3.49 -1.24 21.55
N LEU A 32 3.39 -2.37 20.84
CA LEU A 32 3.84 -3.68 21.33
C LEU A 32 5.26 -4.03 20.83
N ASP A 33 5.48 -4.02 19.52
CA ASP A 33 6.65 -4.62 18.88
C ASP A 33 7.31 -3.66 17.88
N ALA A 34 7.83 -2.52 18.35
CA ALA A 34 8.52 -1.57 17.48
C ALA A 34 10.00 -1.92 17.25
N SER A 35 10.46 -1.85 15.99
CA SER A 35 11.89 -1.89 15.64
C SER A 35 12.70 -0.87 16.49
N PRO A 36 13.71 -1.30 17.28
CA PRO A 36 14.42 -0.44 18.24
C PRO A 36 15.13 0.76 17.59
N SER A 37 15.55 0.65 16.33
CA SER A 37 16.28 1.68 15.59
C SER A 37 15.40 2.85 15.12
N SER A 38 14.08 2.71 15.20
CA SER A 38 13.12 3.65 14.60
C SER A 38 12.31 4.43 15.64
N ALA A 39 12.42 4.05 16.91
CA ALA A 39 11.80 4.74 18.04
C ALA A 39 12.76 5.83 18.56
N VAL A 40 12.38 7.09 18.39
CA VAL A 40 13.14 8.21 18.96
C VAL A 40 12.39 8.68 20.21
N SER A 41 13.00 8.46 21.38
CA SER A 41 12.48 9.02 22.63
C SER A 41 12.72 10.53 22.63
N ALA A 42 11.64 11.30 22.61
CA ALA A 42 11.69 12.74 22.64
C ALA A 42 11.70 13.22 24.09
N GLN A 43 12.86 13.12 24.73
CA GLN A 43 13.05 13.36 26.17
C GLN A 43 12.70 14.79 26.65
N SER A 44 12.45 15.73 25.72
CA SER A 44 12.07 17.12 26.00
C SER A 44 10.63 17.47 25.61
N LEU A 45 9.79 16.47 25.29
CA LEU A 45 8.39 16.67 24.94
C LEU A 45 7.49 16.25 26.11
N ASP A 46 7.40 17.14 27.08
CA ASP A 46 6.79 16.90 28.40
C ASP A 46 5.25 16.93 28.37
N SER A 47 4.66 17.13 27.19
CA SER A 47 3.20 17.24 27.02
C SER A 47 2.70 16.51 25.80
N ALA A 48 1.44 16.07 25.90
CA ALA A 48 0.62 15.54 24.82
C ALA A 48 0.72 16.36 23.54
N ALA A 49 0.49 17.67 23.66
CA ALA A 49 0.45 18.59 22.53
C ALA A 49 1.82 18.67 21.85
N ALA A 50 2.89 18.86 22.63
CA ALA A 50 4.24 18.93 22.09
C ALA A 50 4.65 17.62 21.39
N CYS A 51 4.23 16.46 21.91
CA CYS A 51 4.46 15.17 21.27
C CYS A 51 3.73 15.04 19.93
N ILE A 52 2.47 15.49 19.87
CA ILE A 52 1.66 15.48 18.66
C ILE A 52 2.22 16.45 17.62
N ASP A 53 2.52 17.68 18.03
CA ASP A 53 3.02 18.75 17.14
C ASP A 53 4.36 18.34 16.53
N ALA A 54 5.27 17.77 17.33
CA ALA A 54 6.55 17.29 16.84
C ALA A 54 6.41 16.20 15.74
N CYS A 55 5.46 15.28 15.88
CA CYS A 55 5.20 14.28 14.84
C CYS A 55 4.46 14.86 13.62
N PHE A 56 3.60 15.84 13.85
CA PHE A 56 2.89 16.53 12.77
C PHE A 56 3.89 17.30 11.88
N ASP A 57 4.83 18.00 12.50
CA ASP A 57 5.85 18.80 11.81
C ASP A 57 6.98 17.96 11.19
N ASP A 58 7.24 16.75 11.72
CA ASP A 58 8.19 15.80 11.13
C ASP A 58 7.55 15.00 9.98
N ASP A 59 7.94 15.30 8.75
CA ASP A 59 7.50 14.61 7.53
C ASP A 59 7.78 13.10 7.53
N SER A 60 8.75 12.64 8.33
CA SER A 60 9.11 11.23 8.45
C SER A 60 8.38 10.50 9.57
N CYS A 61 7.74 11.24 10.48
CA CYS A 61 6.99 10.66 11.60
C CYS A 61 5.64 10.14 11.14
N VAL A 62 5.31 8.91 11.55
CA VAL A 62 4.05 8.26 11.19
C VAL A 62 3.16 7.96 12.38
N LEU A 63 3.75 7.89 13.58
CA LEU A 63 3.05 7.64 14.81
C LEU A 63 3.78 8.29 15.99
N ALA A 64 3.02 8.89 16.90
CA ALA A 64 3.50 9.29 18.22
C ALA A 64 2.83 8.45 19.30
N ALA A 65 3.58 8.02 20.32
CA ALA A 65 3.04 7.37 21.51
C ALA A 65 3.34 8.23 22.73
N PHE A 66 2.33 8.39 23.59
CA PHE A 66 2.47 9.15 24.83
C PHE A 66 1.86 8.39 26.01
N SER A 67 2.54 8.48 27.16
CA SER A 67 2.02 7.99 28.44
C SER A 67 1.92 9.15 29.41
N GLU A 68 0.71 9.42 29.92
CA GLU A 68 0.51 10.48 30.91
C GLU A 68 1.20 10.17 32.24
N ASN A 69 1.25 8.89 32.60
CA ASN A 69 1.85 8.41 33.86
C ASN A 69 3.36 8.68 33.94
N SER A 70 4.09 8.47 32.86
CA SER A 70 5.54 8.68 32.80
C SER A 70 5.94 10.00 32.14
N GLN A 71 4.98 10.74 31.58
CA GLN A 71 5.21 11.89 30.70
C GLN A 71 6.19 11.58 29.57
N ALA A 72 6.21 10.33 29.10
CA ALA A 72 7.12 9.89 28.06
C ALA A 72 6.47 10.05 26.69
N CYS A 73 7.16 10.75 25.78
CA CYS A 73 6.85 10.83 24.36
C CYS A 73 7.85 9.99 23.55
N THR A 74 7.31 9.14 22.68
CA THR A 74 8.09 8.38 21.70
C THR A 74 7.55 8.66 20.31
N LEU A 75 8.44 9.10 19.42
CA LEU A 75 8.12 9.32 18.01
C LEU A 75 8.62 8.12 17.21
N TYR A 76 7.79 7.67 16.27
CA TYR A 76 8.13 6.61 15.34
C TYR A 76 8.20 7.18 13.94
N SER A 77 9.42 7.22 13.43
CA SER A 77 9.76 7.72 12.11
C SER A 77 10.46 6.63 11.29
N ASN A 78 10.77 6.91 10.02
CA ASN A 78 11.51 6.00 9.13
C ASN A 78 10.79 4.66 8.85
N VAL A 79 9.64 4.75 8.17
CA VAL A 79 8.79 3.60 7.80
C VAL A 79 9.49 2.46 7.06
N ALA A 80 10.55 2.73 6.30
CA ALA A 80 11.28 1.72 5.52
C ALA A 80 11.72 0.50 6.35
N SER A 81 12.16 0.75 7.60
CA SER A 81 12.68 -0.28 8.52
C SER A 81 11.75 -0.56 9.69
N LEU A 82 10.61 0.11 9.73
CA LEU A 82 9.71 0.11 10.87
C LEU A 82 8.78 -1.09 10.77
N ARG A 83 8.93 -2.02 11.72
CA ARG A 83 7.91 -3.01 12.04
C ARG A 83 7.30 -2.57 13.35
N MET A 84 5.98 -2.46 13.41
CA MET A 84 5.27 -2.17 14.65
C MET A 84 3.85 -2.69 14.63
N SER A 85 3.36 -2.94 15.84
CA SER A 85 1.95 -3.18 16.11
C SER A 85 1.51 -2.30 17.27
N VAL A 86 0.29 -1.81 17.20
CA VAL A 86 -0.37 -1.04 18.23
C VAL A 86 -1.58 -1.82 18.71
N LYS A 87 -1.69 -2.02 20.02
CA LYS A 87 -2.86 -2.61 20.64
C LYS A 87 -3.73 -1.51 21.23
N GLU A 88 -5.04 -1.59 21.00
CA GLU A 88 -6.01 -0.74 21.71
C GLU A 88 -5.92 -1.01 23.22
N SER A 89 -5.84 0.07 23.99
CA SER A 89 -5.79 0.03 25.46
C SER A 89 -7.07 0.60 26.06
N ALA A 90 -7.32 0.27 27.32
CA ALA A 90 -8.40 0.88 28.07
C ALA A 90 -8.04 2.33 28.44
N GLN A 91 -9.03 3.20 28.59
CA GLN A 91 -8.81 4.62 28.92
C GLN A 91 -8.07 4.79 30.26
N GLU A 92 -8.26 3.86 31.19
CA GLU A 92 -7.66 3.84 32.52
C GLU A 92 -6.14 3.62 32.48
N GLU A 93 -5.60 3.07 31.38
CA GLU A 93 -4.16 2.88 31.20
C GLU A 93 -3.42 4.21 30.93
N GLN A 94 -4.16 5.25 30.54
CA GLN A 94 -3.64 6.60 30.26
C GLN A 94 -2.47 6.60 29.26
N THR A 95 -2.50 5.65 28.33
CA THR A 95 -1.64 5.58 27.16
C THR A 95 -2.48 5.83 25.92
N TYR A 96 -1.91 6.61 24.99
CA TYR A 96 -2.52 6.78 23.69
C TYR A 96 -1.45 6.86 22.62
N VAL A 97 -1.87 6.47 21.42
CA VAL A 97 -1.10 6.64 20.20
C VAL A 97 -1.82 7.66 19.32
N VAL A 98 -1.03 8.30 18.46
CA VAL A 98 -1.52 9.30 17.52
C VAL A 98 -0.97 8.98 16.15
N PHE A 99 -1.86 8.57 15.25
CA PHE A 99 -1.53 8.25 13.87
C PHE A 99 -1.52 9.53 13.03
N LYS A 100 -0.45 9.74 12.28
CA LYS A 100 -0.49 10.71 11.17
C LYS A 100 -1.34 10.09 10.05
N THR A 101 -2.23 10.83 9.42
CA THR A 101 -3.06 10.26 8.35
C THR A 101 -3.59 11.36 7.44
N VAL A 102 -3.96 11.01 6.21
CA VAL A 102 -4.67 11.89 5.29
C VAL A 102 -6.16 11.56 5.34
N LEU A 103 -7.00 12.57 5.59
CA LEU A 103 -8.45 12.43 5.51
C LEU A 103 -8.98 13.20 4.29
N PRO A 104 -9.94 12.61 3.55
CA PRO A 104 -10.49 13.24 2.35
C PRO A 104 -11.28 14.51 2.69
N ASP A 105 -11.88 14.58 3.88
CA ASP A 105 -12.65 15.73 4.33
C ASP A 105 -11.98 16.42 5.50
N SER A 106 -12.27 17.72 5.66
CA SER A 106 -11.83 18.50 6.81
C SER A 106 -12.47 18.07 8.14
N SER A 107 -13.44 17.15 8.12
CA SER A 107 -14.16 16.64 9.29
C SER A 107 -13.56 15.35 9.86
N CYS A 108 -13.52 15.25 11.18
CA CYS A 108 -13.20 13.99 11.86
C CYS A 108 -14.34 12.97 11.65
N PRO A 109 -14.05 11.74 11.19
CA PRO A 109 -15.06 10.71 11.02
C PRO A 109 -15.63 10.27 12.38
N ALA A 110 -16.87 9.79 12.37
CA ALA A 110 -17.60 9.41 13.58
C ALA A 110 -16.99 8.20 14.31
N SER A 111 -16.19 7.39 13.61
CA SER A 111 -15.44 6.27 14.18
C SER A 111 -14.06 6.20 13.55
N TYR A 112 -13.07 5.85 14.35
CA TYR A 112 -11.72 5.57 13.86
C TYR A 112 -11.63 4.22 13.14
N THR A 113 -12.62 3.33 13.32
CA THR A 113 -12.66 1.99 12.68
C THR A 113 -12.87 2.04 11.17
N THR A 114 -13.31 3.17 10.63
CA THR A 114 -13.54 3.37 9.20
C THR A 114 -12.43 4.20 8.55
N ILE A 115 -11.37 4.52 9.30
CA ILE A 115 -10.24 5.31 8.81
C ILE A 115 -9.19 4.36 8.25
N SER A 116 -8.78 4.62 7.02
CA SER A 116 -7.51 4.13 6.50
C SER A 116 -6.40 5.02 7.04
N PHE A 117 -5.57 4.52 7.95
CA PHE A 117 -4.41 5.25 8.46
C PHE A 117 -3.27 5.18 7.46
N GLN A 118 -3.19 6.18 6.59
CA GLN A 118 -2.19 6.27 5.52
C GLN A 118 -1.75 7.73 5.42
N ALA A 119 -0.45 7.98 5.32
CA ALA A 119 0.04 9.29 4.88
C ALA A 119 1.21 9.12 3.93
N PRO A 120 1.33 9.97 2.89
CA PRO A 120 2.56 10.02 2.11
C PRO A 120 3.70 10.48 3.03
N THR A 121 4.87 9.84 2.90
CA THR A 121 6.12 10.44 3.39
C THR A 121 6.60 11.45 2.36
N ALA A 122 7.37 12.47 2.77
CA ALA A 122 7.82 13.57 1.89
C ALA A 122 8.56 13.14 0.59
N ASN A 123 8.92 11.87 0.45
CA ASN A 123 9.56 11.34 -0.75
C ASN A 123 8.62 10.53 -1.67
N ASP A 124 7.33 10.36 -1.33
CA ASP A 124 6.33 9.52 -2.03
C ASP A 124 6.77 8.05 -2.30
N ALA A 125 7.99 7.67 -1.92
CA ALA A 125 8.62 6.40 -2.26
C ALA A 125 8.17 5.26 -1.35
N ILE A 126 7.74 5.57 -0.12
CA ILE A 126 7.32 4.57 0.86
C ILE A 126 5.88 4.83 1.24
N SER A 127 5.01 3.95 0.75
CA SER A 127 3.60 3.90 1.10
C SER A 127 3.39 2.94 2.27
N TRP A 128 2.57 3.36 3.23
CA TRP A 128 2.30 2.61 4.44
C TRP A 128 0.83 2.71 4.82
N SER A 129 0.31 1.66 5.45
CA SER A 129 -0.99 1.68 6.13
C SER A 129 -0.87 1.08 7.51
N PHE A 130 -1.88 1.30 8.35
CA PHE A 130 -2.16 0.36 9.42
C PHE A 130 -3.35 -0.52 9.06
N ASP A 131 -3.16 -1.82 9.17
CA ASP A 131 -4.22 -2.81 9.01
C ASP A 131 -4.71 -3.25 10.38
N LYS A 132 -6.04 -3.28 10.56
CA LYS A 132 -6.66 -3.64 11.83
C LYS A 132 -7.09 -5.10 11.85
N THR A 133 -6.52 -5.87 12.76
CA THR A 133 -6.99 -7.22 13.10
C THR A 133 -7.51 -7.22 14.53
N ALA A 134 -8.83 -7.33 14.68
CA ALA A 134 -9.55 -7.23 15.96
C ALA A 134 -9.25 -5.91 16.70
N SER A 135 -8.38 -5.94 17.72
CA SER A 135 -7.98 -4.79 18.53
C SER A 135 -6.51 -4.39 18.33
N THR A 136 -5.86 -4.93 17.29
CA THR A 136 -4.47 -4.65 16.96
C THR A 136 -4.36 -3.99 15.59
N TRP A 137 -3.62 -2.90 15.52
CA TRP A 137 -3.24 -2.21 14.30
C TRP A 137 -1.79 -2.58 13.96
N THR A 138 -1.53 -3.09 12.77
CA THR A 138 -0.19 -3.46 12.33
C THR A 138 0.26 -2.51 11.24
N LEU A 139 1.45 -1.92 11.38
CA LEU A 139 2.03 -1.11 10.32
C LEU A 139 2.45 -2.03 9.17
N VAL A 140 1.92 -1.76 7.98
CA VAL A 140 2.27 -2.45 6.74
C VAL A 140 3.02 -1.50 5.84
N THR A 141 4.27 -1.84 5.51
CA THR A 141 5.15 -1.06 4.64
C THR A 141 5.71 -1.94 3.52
N CYS A 142 6.03 -1.33 2.39
CA CYS A 142 6.79 -1.97 1.32
C CYS A 142 8.28 -1.63 1.42
N ARG A 143 9.13 -2.54 0.95
CA ARG A 143 10.58 -2.28 0.79
C ARG A 143 10.79 -1.10 -0.17
N ASP A 144 11.92 -0.42 -0.07
CA ASP A 144 12.29 0.67 -0.98
C ASP A 144 12.21 0.18 -2.44
N ASP A 145 11.66 1.02 -3.32
CA ASP A 145 11.40 0.75 -4.75
C ASP A 145 10.34 -0.33 -5.07
N TRP A 146 9.70 -0.93 -4.07
CA TRP A 146 8.59 -1.87 -4.30
C TRP A 146 7.26 -1.12 -4.42
N LYS A 147 6.50 -1.39 -5.46
CA LYS A 147 5.18 -0.80 -5.67
C LYS A 147 4.15 -1.46 -4.76
N ARG A 148 3.47 -0.66 -3.95
CA ARG A 148 2.35 -1.10 -3.11
C ARG A 148 1.03 -1.09 -3.89
N PHE A 149 0.22 -2.12 -3.67
CA PHE A 149 -1.18 -2.17 -4.08
C PHE A 149 -2.07 -2.55 -2.89
N GLU A 150 -3.22 -1.87 -2.79
CA GLU A 150 -4.26 -2.20 -1.83
C GLU A 150 -5.40 -2.89 -2.56
N ARG A 151 -5.62 -4.16 -2.26
CA ARG A 151 -6.66 -4.98 -2.90
C ARG A 151 -8.02 -4.77 -2.24
N GLU A 152 -9.08 -5.14 -2.93
CA GLU A 152 -10.46 -4.96 -2.45
C GLU A 152 -10.76 -5.77 -1.18
N ASP A 153 -10.13 -6.92 -1.04
CA ASP A 153 -10.21 -7.81 0.12
C ASP A 153 -9.39 -7.32 1.33
N LYS A 154 -8.81 -6.11 1.24
CA LYS A 154 -7.94 -5.48 2.25
C LYS A 154 -6.58 -6.15 2.39
N ASN A 155 -6.19 -7.04 1.49
CA ASN A 155 -4.81 -7.47 1.39
C ASN A 155 -3.96 -6.36 0.77
N VAL A 156 -2.79 -6.14 1.36
CA VAL A 156 -1.76 -5.26 0.82
C VAL A 156 -0.68 -6.13 0.21
N VAL A 157 -0.36 -5.88 -1.05
CA VAL A 157 0.77 -6.54 -1.72
C VAL A 157 1.82 -5.50 -2.11
N CYS A 158 3.08 -5.89 -1.95
CA CYS A 158 4.22 -5.12 -2.43
C CYS A 158 4.81 -5.90 -3.61
N MET A 159 4.89 -5.26 -4.76
CA MET A 159 5.31 -5.88 -6.01
C MET A 159 6.59 -5.21 -6.52
N GLN A 160 7.50 -6.02 -7.03
CA GLN A 160 8.69 -5.59 -7.76
C GLN A 160 8.86 -6.56 -8.92
N ALA A 161 9.17 -6.03 -10.10
CA ALA A 161 9.48 -6.87 -11.25
C ALA A 161 11.00 -6.92 -11.44
N PHE A 162 11.53 -8.11 -11.73
CA PHE A 162 12.97 -8.35 -11.81
C PHE A 162 13.33 -8.93 -13.18
N PRO A 163 14.43 -8.45 -13.81
CA PRO A 163 14.92 -9.07 -15.03
C PRO A 163 15.52 -10.44 -14.71
N LEU A 164 15.11 -11.45 -15.49
CA LEU A 164 15.72 -12.77 -15.47
C LEU A 164 16.54 -13.00 -16.76
N PRO A 165 17.50 -13.94 -16.75
CA PRO A 165 18.16 -14.37 -17.98
C PRO A 165 17.15 -14.86 -19.03
N ALA A 166 17.47 -14.71 -20.31
CA ALA A 166 16.64 -15.25 -21.40
C ALA A 166 16.35 -16.73 -21.19
N ASN A 167 15.12 -17.13 -21.56
CA ASN A 167 14.62 -18.50 -21.46
C ASN A 167 14.61 -19.05 -20.01
N SER A 168 14.52 -18.17 -19.01
CA SER A 168 14.27 -18.59 -17.63
C SER A 168 12.86 -19.16 -17.51
N SER A 169 12.74 -20.28 -16.80
CA SER A 169 11.47 -20.94 -16.50
C SER A 169 10.70 -20.23 -15.38
N LYS A 170 9.39 -20.53 -15.23
CA LYS A 170 8.61 -20.09 -14.06
C LYS A 170 9.24 -20.59 -12.76
N SER A 171 9.70 -21.84 -12.74
CA SER A 171 10.39 -22.40 -11.57
C SER A 171 11.65 -21.61 -11.18
N SER A 172 12.40 -21.11 -12.17
CA SER A 172 13.57 -20.26 -11.91
C SER A 172 13.16 -18.91 -11.33
N ALA A 173 12.03 -18.36 -11.76
CA ALA A 173 11.48 -17.13 -11.19
C ALA A 173 11.02 -17.32 -9.74
N GLU A 174 10.34 -18.44 -9.44
CA GLU A 174 9.93 -18.81 -8.08
C GLU A 174 11.14 -18.95 -7.15
N GLU A 175 12.18 -19.69 -7.57
CA GLU A 175 13.42 -19.84 -6.79
C GLU A 175 14.10 -18.50 -6.55
N TYR A 176 14.12 -17.61 -7.54
CA TYR A 176 14.69 -16.27 -7.40
C TYR A 176 13.91 -15.42 -6.38
N CYS A 177 12.57 -15.44 -6.42
CA CYS A 177 11.75 -14.77 -5.42
C CYS A 177 12.02 -15.29 -4.00
N VAL A 178 12.17 -16.61 -3.83
CA VAL A 178 12.50 -17.22 -2.53
C VAL A 178 13.87 -16.75 -2.02
N GLN A 179 14.87 -16.63 -2.90
CA GLN A 179 16.19 -16.09 -2.54
C GLN A 179 16.13 -14.64 -2.04
N LEU A 180 15.14 -13.87 -2.47
CA LEU A 180 14.88 -12.50 -2.01
C LEU A 180 14.00 -12.43 -0.74
N ASP A 181 13.71 -13.55 -0.09
CA ASP A 181 12.79 -13.65 1.05
C ASP A 181 11.38 -13.13 0.67
N THR A 182 10.92 -13.52 -0.52
CA THR A 182 9.64 -13.13 -1.14
C THR A 182 9.01 -14.34 -1.85
N VAL A 183 7.85 -14.15 -2.47
CA VAL A 183 7.18 -15.18 -3.28
C VAL A 183 6.84 -14.63 -4.67
N LEU A 184 6.80 -15.51 -5.67
CA LEU A 184 6.21 -15.14 -6.96
C LEU A 184 4.72 -14.85 -6.71
N THR A 185 4.24 -13.69 -7.17
CA THR A 185 2.92 -13.18 -6.77
C THR A 185 1.91 -13.30 -7.91
N GLY A 186 0.65 -13.53 -7.57
CA GLY A 186 -0.47 -13.39 -8.47
C GLY A 186 -0.93 -11.94 -8.62
N VAL A 187 -1.78 -11.69 -9.62
CA VAL A 187 -2.37 -10.37 -9.88
C VAL A 187 -3.87 -10.38 -9.60
N ASP A 188 -4.33 -9.39 -8.84
CA ASP A 188 -5.73 -9.21 -8.44
C ASP A 188 -6.36 -7.95 -9.06
N SER A 189 -5.64 -7.10 -9.78
CA SER A 189 -6.32 -5.97 -10.45
C SER A 189 -5.77 -5.64 -11.82
N VAL A 190 -6.60 -4.96 -12.61
CA VAL A 190 -6.19 -4.42 -13.91
C VAL A 190 -5.06 -3.41 -13.72
N GLU A 191 -5.07 -2.66 -12.61
CA GLU A 191 -4.00 -1.72 -12.26
C GLU A 191 -2.68 -2.44 -12.00
N GLU A 192 -2.68 -3.51 -11.19
CA GLU A 192 -1.51 -4.35 -10.92
C GLU A 192 -0.89 -4.88 -12.22
N THR A 193 -1.74 -5.39 -13.12
CA THR A 193 -1.28 -5.96 -14.39
C THR A 193 -0.74 -4.89 -15.33
N LYS A 194 -1.39 -3.73 -15.42
CA LYS A 194 -0.90 -2.60 -16.24
C LYS A 194 0.43 -2.06 -15.72
N TRP A 195 0.58 -1.95 -14.40
CA TRP A 195 1.85 -1.54 -13.81
C TRP A 195 2.99 -2.52 -14.15
N LEU A 196 2.73 -3.84 -14.13
CA LEU A 196 3.70 -4.85 -14.57
C LEU A 196 4.07 -4.68 -16.06
N GLN A 197 3.12 -4.35 -16.93
CA GLN A 197 3.39 -4.06 -18.35
C GLN A 197 4.37 -2.91 -18.53
N GLU A 198 4.21 -1.85 -17.73
CA GLU A 198 5.08 -0.67 -17.78
C GLU A 198 6.52 -0.98 -17.35
N GLN A 199 6.75 -2.09 -16.64
CA GLN A 199 8.11 -2.50 -16.25
C GLN A 199 8.86 -3.20 -17.38
N ILE A 200 8.16 -3.80 -18.34
CA ILE A 200 8.77 -4.62 -19.41
C ILE A 200 9.77 -3.82 -20.27
N PRO A 201 9.45 -2.61 -20.79
CA PRO A 201 10.40 -1.86 -21.61
C PRO A 201 11.71 -1.55 -20.91
N ASN A 202 11.67 -1.32 -19.59
CA ASN A 202 12.84 -1.02 -18.78
C ASN A 202 13.73 -2.26 -18.52
N MET A 203 13.18 -3.46 -18.74
CA MET A 203 13.89 -4.74 -18.62
C MET A 203 14.33 -5.30 -19.99
N ALA A 204 13.71 -4.81 -21.06
CA ALA A 204 13.87 -5.30 -22.42
C ALA A 204 15.05 -4.67 -23.19
N GLU A 205 15.86 -3.78 -22.59
CA GLU A 205 17.08 -3.25 -23.25
C GLU A 205 18.05 -4.35 -23.73
N THR A 206 17.86 -5.59 -23.26
CA THR A 206 18.67 -6.76 -23.62
C THR A 206 18.03 -7.76 -24.60
N TYR A 207 16.75 -7.64 -24.98
CA TYR A 207 16.06 -8.74 -25.69
C TYR A 207 15.27 -8.28 -26.93
N GLU A 208 15.73 -8.71 -28.11
CA GLU A 208 15.08 -8.48 -29.42
C GLU A 208 13.78 -9.30 -29.62
N ASN A 209 13.40 -10.16 -28.66
CA ASN A 209 12.24 -11.06 -28.74
C ASN A 209 11.29 -10.88 -27.54
N TYR A 210 10.04 -11.31 -27.74
CA TYR A 210 8.91 -11.28 -26.79
C TYR A 210 9.36 -11.34 -25.31
N ALA A 211 9.22 -10.23 -24.60
CA ALA A 211 9.53 -10.14 -23.18
C ALA A 211 8.22 -10.17 -22.39
N GLY A 212 8.03 -11.23 -21.59
CA GLY A 212 6.96 -11.34 -20.62
C GLY A 212 7.52 -11.33 -19.19
N LEU A 213 6.62 -11.28 -18.21
CA LEU A 213 6.95 -11.46 -16.80
C LEU A 213 6.30 -12.74 -16.32
N TRP A 214 7.04 -13.54 -15.55
CA TRP A 214 6.44 -14.65 -14.83
C TRP A 214 5.58 -14.11 -13.68
N ILE A 215 4.38 -14.68 -13.54
CA ILE A 215 3.48 -14.46 -12.40
C ILE A 215 3.15 -15.83 -11.78
N ASP A 216 2.62 -15.84 -10.55
CA ASP A 216 2.28 -17.08 -9.86
C ASP A 216 1.23 -17.92 -10.61
N GLY A 217 0.28 -17.23 -11.23
CA GLY A 217 -0.91 -17.82 -11.84
C GLY A 217 -0.59 -18.79 -12.96
N VAL A 218 -1.07 -20.01 -12.80
CA VAL A 218 -1.06 -21.04 -13.83
C VAL A 218 -2.44 -21.09 -14.47
N ARG A 219 -2.51 -20.96 -15.79
CA ARG A 219 -3.77 -21.03 -16.51
C ARG A 219 -4.27 -22.47 -16.52
N ASP A 220 -5.52 -22.67 -16.12
CA ASP A 220 -6.18 -23.97 -16.22
C ASP A 220 -6.71 -24.15 -17.65
N CYS A 221 -5.97 -24.89 -18.48
CA CYS A 221 -6.35 -25.19 -19.86
C CYS A 221 -6.57 -26.71 -20.03
N GLU A 222 -7.75 -27.12 -20.48
CA GLU A 222 -7.92 -28.46 -21.07
C GLU A 222 -7.49 -28.42 -22.56
N GLY A 223 -6.21 -28.63 -22.85
CA GLY A 223 -5.69 -28.72 -24.23
C GLY A 223 -4.89 -27.49 -24.68
N THR A 224 -5.15 -26.97 -25.88
CA THR A 224 -4.48 -25.75 -26.38
C THR A 224 -4.90 -24.54 -25.55
N CYS A 225 -3.97 -23.93 -24.81
CA CYS A 225 -4.18 -22.69 -24.09
C CYS A 225 -4.39 -21.53 -25.09
N ASP A 226 -5.60 -21.39 -25.63
CA ASP A 226 -6.00 -20.20 -26.38
C ASP A 226 -6.01 -18.98 -25.45
N TYR A 227 -5.70 -17.80 -26.00
CA TYR A 227 -5.60 -16.50 -25.32
C TYR A 227 -6.96 -15.98 -24.82
N ASN A 228 -7.62 -16.74 -23.96
CA ASN A 228 -8.94 -16.43 -23.46
C ASN A 228 -8.86 -15.75 -22.09
N TYR A 229 -9.28 -14.48 -22.01
CA TYR A 229 -9.31 -13.71 -20.76
C TYR A 229 -10.37 -14.22 -19.76
N THR A 230 -11.21 -15.17 -20.17
CA THR A 230 -12.15 -15.87 -19.30
C THR A 230 -11.63 -17.21 -18.77
N ALA A 231 -10.40 -17.60 -19.12
CA ALA A 231 -9.78 -18.81 -18.59
C ALA A 231 -9.59 -18.73 -17.07
N SER A 232 -9.82 -19.84 -16.37
CA SER A 232 -9.52 -19.96 -14.95
C SER A 232 -8.02 -19.98 -14.70
N PHE A 233 -7.65 -19.53 -13.51
CA PHE A 233 -6.28 -19.54 -13.01
C PHE A 233 -6.21 -20.29 -11.69
N THR A 234 -5.15 -21.06 -11.54
CA THR A 234 -4.73 -21.61 -10.27
C THR A 234 -3.59 -20.76 -9.72
N TRP A 235 -3.79 -20.21 -8.53
CA TRP A 235 -2.80 -19.44 -7.79
C TRP A 235 -2.25 -20.30 -6.66
N SER A 236 -0.93 -20.29 -6.49
CA SER A 236 -0.21 -21.03 -5.44
C SER A 236 0.29 -20.12 -4.31
N ASP A 237 0.24 -18.80 -4.51
CA ASP A 237 0.70 -17.79 -3.53
C ASP A 237 -0.13 -17.75 -2.23
N GLY A 238 -1.32 -18.37 -2.23
CA GLY A 238 -2.18 -18.53 -1.05
C GLY A 238 -3.05 -17.32 -0.72
N TYR A 239 -2.99 -16.24 -1.50
CA TYR A 239 -3.78 -15.02 -1.27
C TYR A 239 -4.38 -14.40 -2.53
N THR A 240 -3.94 -14.75 -3.74
CA THR A 240 -4.56 -14.28 -4.98
C THR A 240 -5.72 -15.19 -5.38
N THR A 241 -6.83 -14.59 -5.84
CA THR A 241 -8.00 -15.35 -6.29
C THR A 241 -8.65 -14.73 -7.52
N GLY A 242 -9.40 -15.55 -8.26
CA GLY A 242 -10.17 -15.08 -9.40
C GLY A 242 -9.33 -14.65 -10.61
N ILE A 243 -9.96 -13.89 -11.51
CA ILE A 243 -9.40 -13.49 -12.82
C ILE A 243 -9.64 -12.01 -13.14
N ARG A 244 -10.04 -11.23 -12.13
CA ARG A 244 -10.43 -9.81 -12.27
C ARG A 244 -9.30 -8.90 -12.79
N ALA A 245 -8.06 -9.36 -12.67
CA ALA A 245 -6.89 -8.72 -13.26
C ALA A 245 -6.80 -8.87 -14.79
N MET A 246 -7.46 -9.89 -15.34
CA MET A 246 -7.37 -10.28 -16.74
C MET A 246 -8.48 -9.66 -17.58
N THR A 247 -8.07 -9.07 -18.69
CA THR A 247 -8.87 -8.41 -19.72
C THR A 247 -8.34 -8.82 -21.09
N GLU A 248 -9.09 -8.53 -22.14
CA GLU A 248 -8.63 -8.77 -23.51
C GLU A 248 -7.27 -8.09 -23.80
N ASP A 249 -7.01 -6.95 -23.19
CA ASP A 249 -5.80 -6.15 -23.41
C ASP A 249 -4.55 -6.66 -22.66
N ASN A 250 -4.73 -7.53 -21.66
CA ASN A 250 -3.63 -7.95 -20.77
C ASN A 250 -3.64 -9.45 -20.41
N VAL A 251 -4.42 -10.29 -21.08
CA VAL A 251 -4.45 -11.75 -20.81
C VAL A 251 -3.16 -12.48 -21.20
N MET A 252 -2.32 -11.90 -22.04
CA MET A 252 -1.10 -12.57 -22.56
C MET A 252 0.07 -12.67 -21.58
N PHE A 253 -0.06 -12.30 -20.29
CA PHE A 253 1.05 -12.31 -19.31
C PHE A 253 1.29 -13.63 -18.57
N SER A 254 0.58 -14.72 -18.90
CA SER A 254 0.66 -15.96 -18.13
C SER A 254 0.78 -17.19 -19.03
N PHE A 255 1.95 -17.79 -19.04
CA PHE A 255 2.21 -19.05 -19.74
C PHE A 255 2.62 -20.13 -18.73
N GLU A 256 2.45 -21.40 -19.09
CA GLU A 256 3.25 -22.48 -18.50
C GLU A 256 4.54 -22.62 -19.34
N ASP A 257 5.61 -23.11 -18.73
CA ASP A 257 6.79 -23.54 -19.48
C ASP A 257 6.39 -24.70 -20.41
N GLU A 258 6.71 -24.60 -21.71
CA GLU A 258 6.70 -25.75 -22.65
C GLU A 258 7.92 -26.66 -22.43
#